data_AF-A0A5C5G7E4-F1
#
_entry.id   AF-A0A5C5G7E4-F1
#
_cell.length_a   1.000
_cell.length_b   1.000
_cell.length_c   1.000
_cell.angle_alpha   90.00
_cell.angle_beta   90.00
_cell.angle_gamma   90.00
#
_symmetry.space_group_name_H-M   'P 1'
#
loop_
_entity.id
_entity.type
_entity.pdbx_description
1 polymer ?
#
loop_
_entity_poly.entity_id
_entity_poly.type
_entity_poly.pdbx_seq_one_letter_code
_entity_poly.pdbx_strand_id
1 'polypeptide(L)'
;MTKGTTSFGLRHTKSHTLCRRCGRRSFHKQHKSCASCGYPAAKLRSYEWGQKAKRRHTTGTGRMQYLKGVSRRFKNGFREGTTATRKVKAE
;
A
#
# COMPACT_ATOMS: atom_id res chain seq x y z
N MET A 1 -31.63 -27.96 -5.81
CA MET A 1 -30.94 -26.73 -6.26
C MET A 1 -30.08 -27.04 -7.47
N THR A 2 -30.32 -26.37 -8.60
CA THR A 2 -29.49 -26.51 -9.81
C THR A 2 -28.27 -25.60 -9.73
N LYS A 3 -27.14 -26.06 -10.28
CA LYS A 3 -25.92 -25.23 -10.43
C LYS A 3 -26.08 -24.31 -11.66
N GLY A 4 -25.28 -23.25 -11.73
CA GLY A 4 -25.24 -22.37 -12.90
C GLY A 4 -26.24 -21.20 -12.80
N THR A 5 -26.85 -20.83 -13.93
CA THR A 5 -27.66 -19.61 -14.10
C THR A 5 -28.68 -19.39 -12.99
N THR A 6 -29.44 -20.42 -12.64
CA THR A 6 -30.46 -20.39 -11.59
C THR A 6 -29.90 -20.00 -10.22
N SER A 7 -28.68 -20.46 -9.89
CA SER A 7 -28.02 -20.14 -8.61
C SER A 7 -27.36 -18.75 -8.57
N PHE A 8 -27.07 -18.13 -9.73
CA PHE A 8 -26.39 -16.82 -9.76
C PHE A 8 -27.31 -15.67 -9.35
N GLY A 9 -28.63 -15.79 -9.57
CA GLY A 9 -29.62 -14.78 -9.18
C GLY A 9 -29.68 -14.55 -7.66
N LEU A 10 -29.25 -15.52 -6.85
CA LEU A 10 -29.27 -15.45 -5.39
C LEU A 10 -28.05 -14.73 -4.78
N ARG A 11 -27.09 -14.25 -5.58
CA ARG A 11 -25.80 -13.70 -5.09
C ARG A 11 -25.86 -12.21 -4.67
N HIS A 12 -26.86 -11.84 -3.86
CA HIS A 12 -27.04 -10.46 -3.37
C HIS A 12 -26.18 -10.13 -2.14
N THR A 13 -25.83 -11.13 -1.32
CA THR A 13 -24.98 -10.92 -0.14
C THR A 13 -23.52 -10.66 -0.50
N LYS A 14 -22.86 -9.77 0.22
CA LYS A 14 -21.42 -9.50 0.07
C LYS A 14 -20.66 -10.04 1.27
N SER A 15 -19.65 -10.87 1.06
CA SER A 15 -18.74 -11.32 2.14
C SER A 15 -17.64 -10.30 2.42
N HIS A 16 -17.17 -9.62 1.36
CA HIS A 16 -16.04 -8.69 1.42
C HIS A 16 -16.44 -7.23 1.17
N THR A 17 -15.88 -6.31 1.96
CA THR A 17 -15.97 -4.85 1.81
C THR A 17 -14.57 -4.23 1.64
N LEU A 18 -14.53 -2.90 1.46
CA LEU A 18 -13.26 -2.16 1.38
C LEU A 18 -12.51 -2.22 2.72
N CYS A 19 -11.22 -2.54 2.64
CA CYS A 19 -10.32 -2.53 3.79
C CYS A 19 -9.74 -1.13 4.02
N ARG A 20 -9.84 -0.63 5.25
CA ARG A 20 -9.30 0.69 5.63
C ARG A 20 -7.79 0.84 5.43
N ARG A 21 -7.01 -0.24 5.58
CA ARG A 21 -5.55 -0.19 5.44
C ARG A 21 -5.09 -0.20 3.98
N CYS A 22 -5.60 -1.13 3.18
CA CYS A 22 -5.08 -1.36 1.82
C CYS A 22 -6.02 -0.90 0.69
N GLY A 23 -7.20 -0.37 0.99
CA GLY A 23 -8.17 0.13 0.01
C GLY A 23 -8.81 -0.94 -0.88
N ARG A 24 -8.43 -2.22 -0.75
CA ARG A 24 -8.97 -3.32 -1.56
C ARG A 24 -10.28 -3.85 -0.99
N ARG A 25 -11.17 -4.33 -1.85
CA ARG A 25 -12.40 -5.06 -1.46
C ARG A 25 -12.05 -6.48 -0.99
N SER A 26 -11.43 -6.56 0.18
CA SER A 26 -10.90 -7.81 0.73
C SER A 26 -11.12 -7.95 2.24
N PHE A 27 -11.86 -7.02 2.87
CA PHE A 27 -12.19 -7.11 4.28
C PHE A 27 -13.41 -8.02 4.49
N HIS A 28 -13.23 -9.15 5.15
CA HIS A 28 -14.29 -10.10 5.41
C HIS A 28 -15.18 -9.63 6.56
N LYS A 29 -16.48 -9.45 6.32
CA LYS A 29 -17.41 -8.85 7.29
C LYS A 29 -17.68 -9.73 8.51
N GLN A 30 -17.73 -11.04 8.35
CA GLN A 30 -18.00 -11.97 9.46
C GLN A 30 -16.73 -12.20 10.29
N HIS A 31 -15.66 -12.71 9.68
CA HIS A 31 -14.36 -12.93 10.32
C HIS A 31 -13.56 -11.67 10.69
N LYS A 32 -14.06 -10.48 10.34
CA LYS A 32 -13.43 -9.18 10.63
C LYS A 32 -11.96 -9.10 10.23
N SER A 33 -11.55 -9.78 9.15
CA SER A 33 -10.16 -9.88 8.73
C SER A 33 -9.99 -9.58 7.24
N CYS A 34 -8.91 -8.89 6.87
CA CYS A 34 -8.60 -8.58 5.48
C CYS A 34 -7.78 -9.70 4.84
N ALA A 35 -8.37 -10.34 3.82
CA ALA A 35 -7.73 -11.39 3.04
C ALA A 35 -6.53 -10.89 2.21
N SER A 36 -6.35 -9.58 2.02
CA SER A 36 -5.16 -9.05 1.33
C SER A 36 -4.04 -8.71 2.30
N CYS A 37 -4.26 -7.75 3.19
CA CYS A 37 -3.20 -7.16 4.04
C CYS A 37 -3.21 -7.63 5.50
N GLY A 38 -4.20 -8.43 5.91
CA GLY A 38 -4.29 -8.97 7.28
C GLY A 38 -4.92 -8.04 8.32
N TYR A 39 -5.37 -6.84 7.98
CA TYR A 39 -6.09 -5.94 8.91
C TYR A 39 -7.20 -6.71 9.65
N PRO A 40 -7.31 -6.66 10.99
CA PRO A 40 -6.69 -5.70 11.92
C PRO A 40 -5.27 -6.02 12.41
N ALA A 41 -4.68 -7.17 12.05
CA ALA A 41 -3.37 -7.59 12.55
C ALA A 41 -2.30 -6.49 12.37
N ALA A 42 -1.40 -6.33 13.34
CA ALA A 42 -0.37 -5.29 13.29
C ALA A 42 0.59 -5.47 12.10
N LYS A 43 1.03 -6.71 11.87
CA LYS A 43 1.88 -7.06 10.73
C LYS A 43 1.09 -7.10 9.42
N LEU A 44 1.72 -6.66 8.34
CA LEU A 44 1.19 -6.84 6.99
C LEU A 44 1.28 -8.31 6.59
N ARG A 45 0.19 -8.86 6.06
CA ARG A 45 0.16 -10.22 5.55
C ARG A 45 0.96 -10.33 4.24
N SER A 46 2.00 -11.14 4.23
CA SER A 46 2.81 -11.48 3.06
C SER A 46 3.24 -12.95 3.11
N TYR A 47 3.37 -13.60 1.95
CA TYR A 47 3.85 -14.98 1.85
C TYR A 47 4.95 -15.09 0.78
N GLU A 48 5.92 -15.96 1.03
CA GLU A 48 7.06 -16.21 0.13
C GLU A 48 6.67 -16.88 -1.18
N TRP A 49 5.65 -17.74 -1.18
CA TRP A 49 5.12 -18.32 -2.41
C TRP A 49 4.43 -17.29 -3.32
N GLY A 50 4.13 -16.09 -2.80
CA GLY A 50 3.38 -15.04 -3.48
C GLY A 50 4.23 -13.89 -4.01
N GLN A 51 5.30 -14.16 -4.78
CA GLN A 51 6.25 -13.12 -5.23
C GLN A 51 5.58 -11.94 -5.98
N LYS A 52 4.65 -12.23 -6.91
CA LYS A 52 3.87 -11.19 -7.60
C LYS A 52 2.98 -10.39 -6.65
N ALA A 53 2.49 -11.00 -5.57
CA ALA A 53 1.66 -10.31 -4.58
C ALA A 53 2.50 -9.32 -3.76
N LYS A 54 3.71 -9.72 -3.36
CA LYS A 54 4.69 -8.84 -2.70
C LYS A 54 4.99 -7.61 -3.55
N ARG A 55 5.38 -7.82 -4.82
CA ARG A 55 5.77 -6.74 -5.76
C ARG A 55 4.72 -5.64 -5.91
N ARG A 56 3.42 -5.96 -5.80
CA ARG A 56 2.34 -4.96 -5.92
C ARG A 56 2.20 -4.03 -4.72
N HIS A 57 2.90 -4.30 -3.61
CA HIS A 57 2.74 -3.61 -2.32
C HIS A 57 4.06 -3.22 -1.66
N THR A 58 5.21 -3.55 -2.26
CA THR A 58 6.51 -3.24 -1.69
C THR A 58 6.76 -1.73 -1.63
N THR A 59 7.75 -1.33 -0.83
CA THR A 59 8.31 0.03 -0.84
C THR A 59 8.63 0.45 -2.28
N GLY A 60 8.27 1.67 -2.65
CA GLY A 60 8.40 2.19 -4.02
C GLY A 60 7.11 2.21 -4.84
N THR A 61 6.08 1.46 -4.45
CA THR A 61 4.79 1.42 -5.18
C THR A 61 3.88 2.63 -4.91
N GLY A 62 4.12 3.36 -3.82
CA GLY A 62 3.32 4.53 -3.42
C GLY A 62 4.08 5.85 -3.53
N ARG A 63 3.50 6.93 -2.98
CA ARG A 63 4.04 8.30 -3.06
C ARG A 63 5.41 8.50 -2.41
N MET A 64 5.84 7.58 -1.53
CA MET A 64 7.12 7.63 -0.82
C MET A 64 7.48 9.02 -0.27
N GLN A 65 6.55 9.69 0.42
CA GLN A 65 6.67 11.12 0.77
C GLN A 65 7.99 11.47 1.47
N TYR A 66 8.43 10.63 2.42
CA TYR A 66 9.71 10.77 3.09
C TYR A 66 10.87 10.22 2.23
N LEU A 67 10.83 8.93 1.91
CA LEU A 67 11.93 8.21 1.25
C LEU A 67 12.35 8.82 -0.10
N LYS A 68 11.43 9.42 -0.86
CA LYS A 68 11.75 10.06 -2.15
C LYS A 68 12.79 11.18 -2.03
N GLY A 69 12.83 11.87 -0.89
CA GLY A 69 13.76 12.98 -0.64
C GLY A 69 15.07 12.55 -0.01
N VAL A 70 15.13 11.33 0.55
CA VAL A 70 16.25 10.85 1.36
C VAL A 70 17.54 10.74 0.54
N SER A 71 17.48 10.21 -0.69
CA SER A 71 18.67 10.07 -1.54
C SER A 71 19.31 11.42 -1.88
N ARG A 72 18.50 12.45 -2.15
CA ARG A 72 18.96 13.83 -2.36
C ARG A 72 19.54 14.43 -1.07
N ARG A 73 18.88 14.25 0.07
CA ARG A 73 19.38 14.70 1.37
C ARG A 73 20.72 14.06 1.71
N PHE A 74 20.87 12.76 1.45
CA PHE A 74 22.10 12.00 1.64
C PHE A 74 23.25 12.58 0.82
N LYS A 75 23.04 12.83 -0.48
CA LYS A 75 24.05 13.47 -1.36
C LYS A 75 24.47 14.86 -0.87
N ASN A 76 23.57 15.56 -0.18
CA ASN A 76 23.82 16.88 0.38
C ASN A 76 24.32 16.83 1.84
N GLY A 77 24.67 15.65 2.37
CA GLY A 77 25.21 15.47 3.72
C GLY A 77 24.21 15.71 4.85
N PHE A 78 22.91 15.52 4.60
CA PHE A 78 21.84 15.78 5.57
C PHE A 78 21.90 17.16 6.22
N ARG A 79 22.30 18.19 5.47
CA ARG A 79 22.33 19.59 5.94
C ARG A 79 21.03 20.01 6.62
N GLU A 80 21.17 20.63 7.79
CA GLU A 80 20.10 21.25 8.56
C GLU A 80 20.49 22.70 8.88
N GLY A 81 19.52 23.60 9.01
CA GLY A 81 19.76 24.99 9.44
C GLY A 81 20.58 25.90 8.51
N THR A 82 20.93 25.45 7.30
CA THR A 82 21.72 26.25 6.34
C THR A 82 20.86 26.81 5.22
N THR A 83 21.16 28.03 4.77
CA THR A 83 20.52 28.67 3.61
C THR A 83 21.45 28.68 2.41
N ALA A 84 20.89 28.62 1.20
CA ALA A 84 21.70 28.75 -0.01
C ALA A 84 22.27 30.17 -0.12
N THR A 85 23.57 30.29 -0.35
CA THR A 85 24.21 31.58 -0.61
C THR A 85 23.94 32.03 -2.05
N ARG A 86 23.62 33.31 -2.24
CA ARG A 86 23.46 33.90 -3.58
C ARG A 86 24.82 33.95 -4.27
N LYS A 87 24.94 33.37 -5.47
CA LYS A 87 26.14 33.53 -6.31
C LYS A 87 26.03 34.83 -7.12
N VAL A 88 27.00 35.73 -7.00
CA VAL A 88 27.16 36.92 -7.84
C VAL A 88 28.25 36.63 -8.86
N LYS A 89 28.10 37.10 -10.10
CA LYS A 89 29.11 36.90 -11.15
C LYS A 89 30.35 37.69 -10.75
N ALA A 90 31.51 37.03 -10.70
CA ALA A 90 32.78 37.73 -10.55
C ALA A 90 33.06 38.50 -11.84
N GLU A 91 33.39 39.78 -11.72
CA GLU A 91 33.94 40.60 -12.81
C GLU A 91 35.29 40.06 -13.28
#